data_AF-L1LB12-F1
#
_entry.id   AF-L1LB12-F1
#
_cell.length_a   1.000
_cell.length_b   1.000
_cell.length_c   1.000
_cell.angle_alpha   90.00
_cell.angle_beta   90.00
_cell.angle_gamma   90.00
#
_symmetry.space_group_name_H-M   'P 1'
#
loop_
_entity.id
_entity.type
_entity.pdbx_description
1 polymer ?
#
loop_
_entity_poly.entity_id
_entity_poly.type
_entity_poly.pdbx_seq_one_letter_code
_entity_poly.pdbx_strand_id
1 'polypeptide(L)'
;MNPLPVFYLVCIVAIKESVCTISLFSFDLSSPDGAHTDFTKQTYSGITHRQYIVKEGFAISSVSEKGVELWKEAKGTDGKCVAVNLYSRGHASFMALWVINGGLTIKRFEKVGGKWKKIELDDFNRKLNGVVGDPSGFHDIADSLRDVQEQTSDADLLDIARPDGSRVDSGNTEENGPVHKTFAPKSGFKFWKSSTDGRCTKSGEEAVKVEHDSVDPSTLTGVYNVDISNPDNSKFVFVDCSVGNVVIKQVFPRSTALGEIIDGKRKVFDIAGSLLCLVHYKGDEPAKTRTIGLNAFENPVSVTMEKMASGKWVSSGAKYGELPDGTALDSESTHPFSIDISKKEGQNWKSVDSTFNGIPTRFIAVKYGYNANEIKFGDTLIYKIKDKDYNEKKERILSVRVHPIDKPTLLHVIRINAEGKLKVRYHTINKKGQWYEALQAYSYRIDKMKERLSAGTK
;
A
#
# COMPACT_ATOMS: atom_id res chain seq x y z
N MET A 1 26.36 6.04 11.39
CA MET A 1 24.99 6.55 11.60
C MET A 1 24.34 6.69 10.23
N ASN A 2 23.44 5.79 9.87
CA ASN A 2 22.77 5.81 8.57
C ASN A 2 21.62 6.83 8.62
N PRO A 3 21.46 7.70 7.62
CA PRO A 3 20.39 8.70 7.61
C PRO A 3 19.03 8.01 7.39
N LEU A 4 18.06 8.40 8.24
CA LEU A 4 16.65 8.00 8.18
C LEU A 4 16.03 8.35 6.81
N PRO A 5 14.95 7.67 6.36
CA PRO A 5 14.39 7.86 5.02
C PRO A 5 13.81 9.26 4.86
N VAL A 6 14.45 10.08 4.03
CA VAL A 6 13.99 11.42 3.64
C VAL A 6 12.86 11.25 2.62
N PHE A 7 11.66 11.72 2.95
CA PHE A 7 10.44 11.55 2.14
C PHE A 7 10.35 12.57 0.98
N TYR A 8 10.96 12.31 -0.17
CA TYR A 8 10.76 13.20 -1.33
C TYR A 8 9.31 13.16 -1.86
N LEU A 9 8.70 14.34 -2.13
CA LEU A 9 7.37 14.49 -2.79
C LEU A 9 7.49 14.67 -4.26
N VAL A 10 6.89 13.77 -5.01
CA VAL A 10 6.67 13.94 -6.44
C VAL A 10 5.17 13.73 -6.68
N CYS A 11 4.41 14.80 -6.88
CA CYS A 11 3.12 14.77 -7.55
C CYS A 11 3.40 14.95 -9.02
N ILE A 12 2.64 14.22 -9.81
CA ILE A 12 2.79 14.24 -11.24
C ILE A 12 1.75 15.20 -11.80
N VAL A 13 2.21 16.38 -12.24
CA VAL A 13 1.40 17.35 -12.97
C VAL A 13 1.46 16.97 -14.45
N ALA A 14 0.36 16.49 -15.01
CA ALA A 14 0.26 16.25 -16.45
C ALA A 14 -0.09 17.59 -17.14
N ILE A 15 0.93 18.29 -17.63
CA ILE A 15 0.74 19.53 -18.42
C ILE A 15 0.79 19.14 -19.88
N LYS A 16 -0.33 19.29 -20.59
CA LYS A 16 -0.34 19.27 -22.04
C LYS A 16 -0.20 20.71 -22.49
N GLU A 17 0.90 21.06 -23.16
CA GLU A 17 1.02 22.36 -23.79
C GLU A 17 -0.03 22.45 -24.91
N SER A 18 -1.11 23.18 -24.62
CA SER A 18 -2.04 23.67 -25.62
C SER A 18 -2.02 25.18 -25.49
N VAL A 19 -1.78 25.87 -26.60
CA VAL A 19 -1.82 27.34 -26.67
C VAL A 19 -3.29 27.75 -26.52
N CYS A 20 -3.74 27.87 -25.28
CA CYS A 20 -5.05 28.36 -24.90
C CYS A 20 -4.82 29.35 -23.76
N THR A 21 -5.40 30.54 -23.86
CA THR A 21 -5.36 31.57 -22.81
C THR A 21 -5.76 30.95 -21.46
N ILE A 22 -4.81 30.87 -20.53
CA ILE A 22 -5.02 30.33 -19.18
C ILE A 22 -5.71 31.42 -18.34
N SER A 23 -6.87 31.10 -17.76
CA SER A 23 -7.58 32.00 -16.85
C SER A 23 -6.99 31.89 -15.44
N LEU A 24 -6.53 33.02 -14.89
CA LEU A 24 -5.99 33.09 -13.54
C LEU A 24 -7.10 33.35 -12.51
N PHE A 25 -7.02 32.71 -11.35
CA PHE A 25 -7.95 32.94 -10.26
C PHE A 25 -7.26 32.87 -8.89
N SER A 26 -7.91 33.46 -7.87
CA SER A 26 -7.47 33.44 -6.48
C SER A 26 -8.15 32.29 -5.74
N PHE A 27 -7.38 31.48 -5.02
CA PHE A 27 -7.87 30.30 -4.31
C PHE A 27 -7.91 30.54 -2.79
N ASP A 28 -9.09 30.50 -2.17
CA ASP A 28 -9.23 30.57 -0.71
C ASP A 28 -9.39 29.15 -0.12
N LEU A 29 -8.45 28.76 0.75
CA LEU A 29 -8.48 27.49 1.47
C LEU A 29 -9.73 27.30 2.33
N SER A 30 -10.33 28.39 2.82
CA SER A 30 -11.53 28.36 3.67
C SER A 30 -12.83 28.29 2.88
N SER A 31 -12.78 28.65 1.61
CA SER A 31 -13.92 28.59 0.70
C SER A 31 -13.46 28.18 -0.71
N PRO A 32 -13.00 26.93 -0.90
CA PRO A 32 -12.53 26.46 -2.20
C PRO A 32 -13.67 26.49 -3.21
N ASP A 33 -13.45 27.08 -4.38
CA ASP A 33 -14.41 26.97 -5.47
C ASP A 33 -14.30 25.56 -6.11
N GLY A 34 -15.45 24.90 -6.28
CA GLY A 34 -15.53 23.63 -7.02
C GLY A 34 -15.56 23.84 -8.54
N ALA A 35 -15.53 25.09 -8.99
CA ALA A 35 -15.64 25.46 -10.39
C ALA A 35 -14.32 25.21 -11.12
N HIS A 36 -13.19 25.65 -10.54
CA HIS A 36 -11.88 25.66 -11.20
C HIS A 36 -10.95 24.54 -10.71
N THR A 37 -11.34 23.80 -9.67
CA THR A 37 -10.53 22.71 -9.13
C THR A 37 -11.30 21.40 -9.02
N ASP A 38 -10.60 20.29 -9.21
CA ASP A 38 -11.04 18.96 -8.83
C ASP A 38 -10.56 18.67 -7.41
N PHE A 39 -11.48 18.21 -6.56
CA PHE A 39 -11.21 17.91 -5.17
C PHE A 39 -11.11 16.41 -4.92
N THR A 40 -10.05 15.99 -4.25
CA THR A 40 -9.88 14.63 -3.75
C THR A 40 -9.56 14.66 -2.26
N LYS A 41 -10.21 13.80 -1.48
CA LYS A 41 -9.92 13.61 -0.06
C LYS A 41 -9.63 12.14 0.22
N GLN A 42 -8.52 11.88 0.90
CA GLN A 42 -8.12 10.55 1.32
C GLN A 42 -7.55 10.61 2.72
N THR A 43 -7.71 9.54 3.51
CA THR A 43 -7.08 9.42 4.82
C THR A 43 -6.28 8.13 4.85
N TYR A 44 -4.99 8.23 5.16
CA TYR A 44 -4.06 7.10 5.27
C TYR A 44 -3.18 7.29 6.49
N SER A 45 -3.04 6.25 7.32
CA SER A 45 -2.17 6.25 8.52
C SER A 45 -2.38 7.44 9.46
N GLY A 46 -3.65 7.83 9.67
CA GLY A 46 -4.03 8.98 10.50
C GLY A 46 -3.74 10.36 9.87
N ILE A 47 -3.20 10.41 8.66
CA ILE A 47 -3.03 11.63 7.88
C ILE A 47 -4.23 11.78 6.94
N THR A 48 -4.99 12.85 7.11
CA THR A 48 -6.01 13.26 6.14
C THR A 48 -5.36 14.17 5.11
N HIS A 49 -5.36 13.73 3.86
CA HIS A 49 -4.92 14.46 2.69
C HIS A 49 -6.12 15.00 1.92
N ARG A 50 -6.10 16.30 1.65
CA ARG A 50 -7.08 17.03 0.82
C ARG A 50 -6.32 17.68 -0.31
N GLN A 51 -6.65 17.32 -1.54
CA GLN A 51 -5.98 17.80 -2.74
C GLN A 51 -6.97 18.54 -3.63
N TYR A 52 -6.55 19.73 -4.09
CA TYR A 52 -7.24 20.51 -5.10
C TYR A 52 -6.33 20.60 -6.32
N ILE A 53 -6.74 19.98 -7.42
CA ILE A 53 -6.02 20.02 -8.70
C ILE A 53 -6.73 21.01 -9.61
N VAL A 54 -6.00 21.93 -10.22
CA VAL A 54 -6.60 22.91 -11.12
C VAL A 54 -7.07 22.23 -12.42
N LYS A 55 -8.30 22.54 -12.84
CA LYS A 55 -8.87 22.03 -14.10
C LYS A 55 -8.19 22.66 -15.32
N GLU A 56 -8.33 22.01 -16.47
CA GLU A 56 -7.77 22.49 -17.73
C GLU A 56 -8.26 23.91 -18.07
N GLY A 57 -7.34 24.76 -18.53
CA GLY A 57 -7.64 26.17 -18.86
C GLY A 57 -7.52 27.16 -17.70
N PHE A 58 -7.24 26.70 -16.47
CA PHE A 58 -7.12 27.55 -15.29
C PHE A 58 -5.73 27.47 -14.64
N ALA A 59 -5.38 28.49 -13.84
CA ALA A 59 -4.25 28.45 -12.92
C ALA A 59 -4.49 29.35 -11.70
N ILE A 60 -3.93 28.98 -10.56
CA ILE A 60 -4.03 29.75 -9.32
C ILE A 60 -2.91 30.81 -9.32
N SER A 61 -3.28 32.08 -9.19
CA SER A 61 -2.34 33.23 -9.11
C SER A 61 -2.09 33.69 -7.67
N SER A 62 -2.99 33.35 -6.74
CA SER A 62 -2.80 33.57 -5.30
C SER A 62 -3.55 32.55 -4.47
N VAL A 63 -3.01 32.24 -3.29
CA VAL A 63 -3.63 31.35 -2.29
C VAL A 63 -3.80 32.12 -0.99
N SER A 64 -4.99 32.10 -0.42
CA SER A 64 -5.33 32.74 0.85
C SER A 64 -6.06 31.78 1.79
N GLU A 65 -6.13 32.11 3.07
CA GLU A 65 -7.02 31.46 4.03
C GLU A 65 -7.71 32.53 4.88
N LYS A 66 -9.05 32.60 4.82
CA LYS A 66 -9.84 33.61 5.56
C LYS A 66 -9.38 35.04 5.27
N GLY A 67 -9.07 35.32 4.01
CA GLY A 67 -8.58 36.64 3.57
C GLY A 67 -7.10 36.92 3.86
N VAL A 68 -6.38 36.04 4.57
CA VAL A 68 -4.92 36.18 4.76
C VAL A 68 -4.19 35.57 3.57
N GLU A 69 -3.42 36.38 2.85
CA GLU A 69 -2.60 35.92 1.72
C GLU A 69 -1.46 34.99 2.21
N LEU A 70 -1.42 33.77 1.69
CA LEU A 70 -0.40 32.77 2.02
C LEU A 70 0.66 32.67 0.93
N TRP A 71 0.25 32.89 -0.30
CA TRP A 71 1.13 32.91 -1.46
C TRP A 71 0.52 33.74 -2.58
N LYS A 72 1.37 34.45 -3.32
CA LYS A 72 1.04 35.16 -4.54
C LYS A 72 2.18 35.06 -5.53
N GLU A 73 1.83 34.99 -6.81
CA GLU A 73 2.79 35.09 -7.89
C GLU A 73 3.52 36.44 -7.86
N ALA A 74 4.83 36.44 -8.12
CA ALA A 74 5.61 37.67 -8.24
C ALA A 74 5.34 38.33 -9.60
N LYS A 75 5.20 39.67 -9.62
CA LYS A 75 5.01 40.44 -10.86
C LYS A 75 6.16 40.16 -11.84
N GLY A 76 5.83 39.85 -13.09
CA GLY A 76 6.80 39.58 -14.16
C GLY A 76 7.36 38.15 -14.19
N THR A 77 6.79 37.22 -13.41
CA THR A 77 7.03 35.77 -13.54
C THR A 77 5.83 35.10 -14.20
N ASP A 78 6.02 33.94 -14.84
CA ASP A 78 4.95 33.07 -15.36
C ASP A 78 4.59 31.95 -14.34
N GLY A 79 4.66 32.29 -13.05
CA GLY A 79 4.53 31.38 -11.93
C GLY A 79 3.09 30.94 -11.65
N LYS A 80 2.70 29.77 -12.16
CA LYS A 80 1.33 29.24 -12.05
C LYS A 80 1.21 28.16 -10.99
N CYS A 81 0.35 28.34 -9.99
CA CYS A 81 0.03 27.26 -9.05
C CYS A 81 -1.02 26.33 -9.67
N VAL A 82 -0.73 25.02 -9.69
CA VAL A 82 -1.53 23.98 -10.37
C VAL A 82 -2.15 22.96 -9.43
N ALA A 83 -1.69 22.93 -8.17
CA ALA A 83 -2.31 22.12 -7.15
C ALA A 83 -2.04 22.67 -5.75
N VAL A 84 -3.02 22.50 -4.87
CA VAL A 84 -2.96 22.82 -3.44
C VAL A 84 -3.25 21.55 -2.66
N ASN A 85 -2.25 21.08 -1.89
CA ASN A 85 -2.39 19.90 -1.05
C ASN A 85 -2.40 20.32 0.42
N LEU A 86 -3.40 19.90 1.17
CA LEU A 86 -3.53 20.08 2.61
C LEU A 86 -3.43 18.73 3.30
N TYR A 87 -2.65 18.68 4.37
CA TYR A 87 -2.46 17.50 5.18
C TYR A 87 -2.79 17.82 6.64
N SER A 88 -3.47 16.91 7.33
CA SER A 88 -3.72 17.05 8.76
C SER A 88 -3.59 15.72 9.49
N ARG A 89 -2.95 15.75 10.66
CA ARG A 89 -2.80 14.60 11.56
C ARG A 89 -2.99 15.08 13.00
N GLY A 90 -4.08 14.67 13.65
CA GLY A 90 -4.48 15.23 14.94
C GLY A 90 -4.63 16.76 14.85
N HIS A 91 -3.90 17.50 15.68
CA HIS A 91 -3.89 18.97 15.67
C HIS A 91 -2.91 19.59 14.66
N ALA A 92 -2.01 18.80 14.06
CA ALA A 92 -1.03 19.30 13.11
C ALA A 92 -1.64 19.49 11.72
N SER A 93 -1.32 20.61 11.06
CA SER A 93 -1.77 20.93 9.70
C SER A 93 -0.62 21.40 8.84
N PHE A 94 -0.55 20.88 7.61
CA PHE A 94 0.50 21.17 6.64
C PHE A 94 -0.10 21.49 5.27
N MET A 95 0.64 22.24 4.45
CA MET A 95 0.24 22.60 3.10
C MET A 95 1.42 22.49 2.15
N ALA A 96 1.18 22.00 0.93
CA ALA A 96 2.11 22.04 -0.17
C ALA A 96 1.46 22.67 -1.41
N LEU A 97 2.11 23.69 -1.98
CA LEU A 97 1.70 24.38 -3.20
C LEU A 97 2.59 23.95 -4.37
N TRP A 98 1.99 23.53 -5.48
CA TRP A 98 2.67 23.10 -6.70
C TRP A 98 2.72 24.24 -7.69
N VAL A 99 3.88 24.88 -7.84
CA VAL A 99 4.05 26.08 -8.66
C VAL A 99 4.94 25.78 -9.85
N ILE A 100 4.49 26.08 -11.05
CA ILE A 100 5.27 25.98 -12.29
C ILE A 100 5.81 27.37 -12.61
N ASN A 101 7.12 27.54 -12.67
CA ASN A 101 7.78 28.76 -13.12
C ASN A 101 9.09 28.39 -13.84
N GLY A 102 9.02 28.08 -15.14
CA GLY A 102 10.14 27.48 -15.89
C GLY A 102 10.55 26.07 -15.43
N GLY A 103 9.83 25.52 -14.45
CA GLY A 103 10.07 24.24 -13.79
C GLY A 103 9.13 24.08 -12.59
N LEU A 104 8.98 22.85 -12.09
CA LEU A 104 8.10 22.57 -10.95
C LEU A 104 8.81 22.88 -9.62
N THR A 105 8.23 23.78 -8.84
CA THR A 105 8.64 24.12 -7.48
C THR A 105 7.53 23.81 -6.49
N ILE A 106 7.86 23.16 -5.38
CA ILE A 106 6.89 22.83 -4.32
C ILE A 106 7.19 23.70 -3.10
N LYS A 107 6.25 24.60 -2.74
CA LYS A 107 6.34 25.41 -1.52
C LYS A 107 5.61 24.69 -0.38
N ARG A 108 6.23 24.58 0.79
CA ARG A 108 5.72 23.81 1.93
C ARG A 108 5.50 24.70 3.14
N PHE A 109 4.43 24.45 3.86
CA PHE A 109 4.01 25.23 5.02
C PHE A 109 3.48 24.32 6.14
N GLU A 110 3.63 24.76 7.37
CA GLU A 110 3.04 24.18 8.58
C GLU A 110 2.21 25.25 9.28
N LYS A 111 1.08 24.86 9.86
CA LYS A 111 0.24 25.75 10.65
C LYS A 111 0.64 25.67 12.12
N VAL A 112 1.19 26.75 12.66
CA VAL A 112 1.58 26.87 14.07
C VAL A 112 0.90 28.09 14.68
N GLY A 113 0.18 27.90 15.79
CA GLY A 113 -0.55 29.00 16.44
C GLY A 113 -1.57 29.69 15.51
N GLY A 114 -2.20 28.93 14.62
CA GLY A 114 -3.16 29.44 13.64
C GLY A 114 -2.55 30.14 12.41
N LYS A 115 -1.22 30.30 12.34
CA LYS A 115 -0.52 30.95 11.22
C LYS A 115 0.25 29.92 10.39
N TRP A 116 0.25 30.10 9.08
CA TRP A 116 1.06 29.29 8.17
C TRP A 116 2.50 29.81 8.14
N LYS A 117 3.45 28.93 8.42
CA LYS A 117 4.88 29.20 8.34
C LYS A 117 5.50 28.34 7.27
N LYS A 118 6.31 28.94 6.39
CA LYS A 118 7.08 28.18 5.39
C LYS A 118 8.06 27.24 6.10
N ILE A 119 8.14 26.01 5.63
CA ILE A 119 9.08 25.01 6.14
C ILE A 119 9.77 24.28 4.98
N GLU A 120 10.92 23.69 5.26
CA GLU A 120 11.69 22.93 4.27
C GLU A 120 11.16 21.49 4.13
N LEU A 121 11.56 20.81 3.06
CA LEU A 121 11.11 19.46 2.74
C LEU A 121 11.32 18.48 3.91
N ASP A 122 12.51 18.48 4.48
CA ASP A 122 12.87 17.51 5.53
C ASP A 122 12.05 17.72 6.80
N ASP A 123 11.82 18.97 7.19
CA ASP A 123 10.95 19.33 8.32
C ASP A 123 9.50 18.94 8.07
N PHE A 124 9.00 19.25 6.87
CA PHE A 124 7.64 18.90 6.46
C PHE A 124 7.41 17.40 6.60
N ASN A 125 8.34 16.62 6.07
CA ASN A 125 8.29 15.17 6.09
C ASN A 125 8.38 14.60 7.50
N ARG A 126 9.38 15.02 8.28
CA ARG A 126 9.60 14.53 9.63
C ARG A 126 8.36 14.76 10.51
N LYS A 127 7.82 15.98 10.46
CA LYS A 127 6.66 16.38 11.26
C LYS A 127 5.37 15.72 10.80
N LEU A 128 5.13 15.63 9.49
CA LEU A 128 3.95 14.97 8.95
C LEU A 128 3.91 13.48 9.30
N ASN A 129 5.07 12.81 9.24
CA ASN A 129 5.19 11.39 9.57
C ASN A 129 5.23 11.11 11.08
N GLY A 130 5.27 12.13 11.93
CA GLY A 130 5.28 11.96 13.39
C GLY A 130 6.58 11.37 13.93
N VAL A 131 7.70 11.54 13.21
CA VAL A 131 9.01 11.11 13.68
C VAL A 131 9.53 12.17 14.66
N VAL A 132 9.29 11.96 15.95
CA VAL A 132 9.87 12.78 17.03
C VAL A 132 11.38 12.55 17.03
N GLY A 133 12.16 13.61 16.82
CA GLY A 133 13.60 13.59 16.96
C GLY A 133 14.03 14.44 18.14
N ASP A 134 14.05 13.86 19.35
CA ASP A 134 14.91 14.29 20.46
C ASP A 134 15.06 13.15 21.49
N PRO A 135 16.29 12.70 21.84
CA PRO A 135 16.52 11.70 22.89
C PRO A 135 16.36 12.21 24.34
N SER A 136 16.07 13.49 24.58
CA SER A 136 16.13 14.09 25.93
C SER A 136 14.79 14.29 26.65
N GLY A 137 13.66 13.84 26.09
CA GLY A 137 12.32 14.05 26.67
C GLY A 137 11.67 12.84 27.37
N PHE A 138 12.40 11.78 27.69
CA PHE A 138 11.86 10.52 28.23
C PHE A 138 11.90 10.43 29.77
N HIS A 139 11.49 11.47 30.51
CA HIS A 139 11.30 11.33 31.96
C HIS A 139 9.84 11.43 32.45
N ASP A 140 8.91 11.99 31.68
CA ASP A 140 7.57 12.29 32.24
C ASP A 140 6.41 11.41 31.72
N ILE A 141 6.67 10.28 31.04
CA ILE A 141 5.60 9.40 30.53
C ILE A 141 5.65 7.98 31.15
N ALA A 142 6.73 7.64 31.86
CA ALA A 142 6.85 6.34 32.53
C ALA A 142 5.94 6.22 33.78
N ASP A 143 5.60 7.34 34.42
CA ASP A 143 4.77 7.35 35.63
C ASP A 143 3.26 7.34 35.35
N SER A 144 2.82 7.64 34.12
CA SER A 144 1.39 7.61 33.74
C SER A 144 0.93 6.30 33.06
N LEU A 145 1.82 5.32 32.87
CA LEU A 145 1.49 4.04 32.23
C LEU A 145 1.51 2.84 33.19
N ARG A 146 1.62 3.06 34.51
CA ARG A 146 1.53 2.00 35.52
C ARG A 146 0.11 1.64 35.97
N ASP A 147 -0.89 2.44 35.61
CA ASP A 147 -2.28 2.26 36.10
C ASP A 147 -3.28 1.70 35.09
N VAL A 148 -2.83 1.10 33.98
CA VAL A 148 -3.73 0.36 33.09
C VAL A 148 -3.14 -1.01 32.75
N GLN A 149 -3.06 -1.87 33.78
CA GLN A 149 -2.97 -3.30 33.58
C GLN A 149 -3.89 -4.02 34.57
N GLU A 150 -4.61 -5.01 34.02
CA GLU A 150 -5.46 -6.02 34.69
C GLU A 150 -6.92 -5.65 35.01
N GLN A 151 -7.82 -6.06 34.10
CA GLN A 151 -9.00 -6.87 34.44
C GLN A 151 -9.67 -7.42 33.16
N THR A 152 -9.41 -8.68 32.82
CA THR A 152 -10.35 -9.51 32.05
C THR A 152 -10.45 -10.84 32.77
N SER A 153 -11.59 -11.13 33.38
CA SER A 153 -11.83 -12.36 34.12
C SER A 153 -12.26 -13.50 33.20
N ASP A 154 -12.13 -14.75 33.66
CA ASP A 154 -12.59 -15.97 32.97
C ASP A 154 -14.10 -16.03 32.71
N ALA A 155 -14.85 -14.99 33.10
CA ALA A 155 -16.27 -14.87 32.85
C ALA A 155 -16.62 -14.78 31.36
N ASP A 156 -15.70 -14.39 30.47
CA ASP A 156 -15.96 -14.12 29.04
C ASP A 156 -15.64 -15.31 28.09
N LEU A 157 -15.46 -16.51 28.63
CA LEU A 157 -15.17 -17.74 27.88
C LEU A 157 -16.44 -18.58 27.66
N LEU A 158 -16.72 -18.97 26.40
CA LEU A 158 -17.81 -19.89 26.05
C LEU A 158 -17.33 -21.34 26.03
N ASP A 159 -17.82 -22.17 26.94
CA ASP A 159 -17.64 -23.62 26.87
C ASP A 159 -18.68 -24.25 25.93
N ILE A 160 -18.24 -24.72 24.76
CA ILE A 160 -19.11 -25.31 23.73
C ILE A 160 -19.54 -26.73 24.11
N ALA A 161 -18.74 -27.45 24.91
CA ALA A 161 -19.06 -28.80 25.36
C ALA A 161 -20.15 -28.78 26.45
N ARG A 162 -20.18 -27.72 27.27
CA ARG A 162 -21.16 -27.50 28.33
C ARG A 162 -21.67 -26.06 28.33
N PRO A 163 -22.51 -25.67 27.36
CA PRO A 163 -23.02 -24.30 27.27
C PRO A 163 -23.84 -23.96 28.52
N ASP A 164 -23.55 -22.82 29.14
CA ASP A 164 -24.36 -22.30 30.23
C ASP A 164 -25.68 -21.76 29.68
N GLY A 165 -26.74 -22.55 29.80
CA GLY A 165 -28.09 -22.21 29.32
C GLY A 165 -28.69 -20.95 29.96
N SER A 166 -28.12 -20.42 31.05
CA SER A 166 -28.51 -19.13 31.62
C SER A 166 -27.92 -17.94 30.87
N ARG A 167 -26.84 -18.16 30.12
CA ARG A 167 -26.06 -17.13 29.40
C ARG A 167 -26.10 -17.26 27.88
N VAL A 168 -26.43 -18.46 27.38
CA VAL A 168 -26.38 -18.83 25.96
C VAL A 168 -27.58 -19.68 25.58
N ASP A 169 -28.21 -19.35 24.46
CA ASP A 169 -29.16 -20.23 23.78
C ASP A 169 -28.40 -21.17 22.83
N SER A 170 -28.67 -22.47 22.89
CA SER A 170 -28.07 -23.46 22.00
C SER A 170 -29.13 -24.16 21.15
N GLY A 171 -28.90 -24.29 19.84
CA GLY A 171 -29.77 -24.99 18.91
C GLY A 171 -29.00 -25.86 17.92
N ASN A 172 -29.71 -26.74 17.21
CA ASN A 172 -29.16 -27.48 16.08
C ASN A 172 -29.88 -27.02 14.81
N THR A 173 -29.12 -26.84 13.74
CA THR A 173 -29.63 -26.49 12.40
C THR A 173 -29.02 -27.45 11.40
N GLU A 174 -29.87 -28.15 10.66
CA GLU A 174 -29.46 -28.96 9.51
C GLU A 174 -29.64 -28.16 8.23
N GLU A 175 -28.56 -27.95 7.49
CA GLU A 175 -28.61 -27.39 6.15
C GLU A 175 -27.63 -28.17 5.26
N ASN A 176 -28.16 -28.90 4.27
CA ASN A 176 -27.41 -29.69 3.29
C ASN A 176 -26.48 -30.78 3.86
N GLY A 177 -26.90 -31.48 4.91
CA GLY A 177 -26.25 -32.72 5.39
C GLY A 177 -25.50 -32.61 6.72
N PRO A 178 -24.62 -31.63 6.97
CA PRO A 178 -24.00 -31.47 8.28
C PRO A 178 -24.97 -30.83 9.29
N VAL A 179 -25.04 -31.40 10.50
CA VAL A 179 -25.75 -30.81 11.64
C VAL A 179 -24.86 -29.74 12.27
N HIS A 180 -25.25 -28.47 12.15
CA HIS A 180 -24.56 -27.36 12.79
C HIS A 180 -25.17 -27.06 14.15
N LYS A 181 -24.37 -27.16 15.22
CA LYS A 181 -24.77 -26.73 16.57
C LYS A 181 -24.45 -25.24 16.74
N THR A 182 -25.48 -24.43 16.94
CA THR A 182 -25.38 -22.97 17.07
C THR A 182 -25.49 -22.54 18.52
N PHE A 183 -24.77 -21.48 18.88
CA PHE A 183 -24.73 -20.92 20.22
C PHE A 183 -24.86 -19.40 20.13
N ALA A 184 -25.90 -18.83 20.75
CA ALA A 184 -26.16 -17.40 20.73
C ALA A 184 -26.16 -16.85 22.17
N PRO A 185 -25.36 -15.80 22.48
CA PRO A 185 -25.39 -15.20 23.81
C PRO A 185 -26.73 -14.52 24.09
N LYS A 186 -27.26 -14.73 25.30
CA LYS A 186 -28.43 -14.00 25.80
C LYS A 186 -28.09 -12.54 26.07
N SER A 187 -29.10 -11.67 26.02
CA SER A 187 -28.94 -10.23 26.22
C SER A 187 -28.16 -9.93 27.51
N GLY A 188 -27.08 -9.14 27.39
CA GLY A 188 -26.18 -8.80 28.49
C GLY A 188 -24.91 -9.66 28.61
N PHE A 189 -24.81 -10.77 27.86
CA PHE A 189 -23.62 -11.63 27.83
C PHE A 189 -22.86 -11.55 26.51
N LYS A 190 -21.56 -11.79 26.59
CA LYS A 190 -20.56 -11.50 25.56
C LYS A 190 -19.40 -12.50 25.70
N PHE A 191 -19.00 -13.16 24.60
CA PHE A 191 -17.98 -14.23 24.64
C PHE A 191 -16.95 -14.08 23.53
N TRP A 192 -15.68 -13.88 23.88
CA TRP A 192 -14.62 -13.53 22.92
C TRP A 192 -13.69 -14.69 22.56
N LYS A 193 -13.92 -15.83 23.21
CA LYS A 193 -13.19 -17.09 23.04
C LYS A 193 -14.19 -18.23 23.25
N SER A 194 -13.95 -19.35 22.58
CA SER A 194 -14.68 -20.59 22.81
C SER A 194 -13.73 -21.75 23.05
N SER A 195 -14.12 -22.70 23.89
CA SER A 195 -13.36 -23.94 24.15
C SER A 195 -14.22 -25.18 23.89
N THR A 196 -13.58 -26.30 23.57
CA THR A 196 -14.23 -27.62 23.55
C THR A 196 -13.27 -28.59 24.26
N ASP A 197 -13.75 -29.25 25.31
CA ASP A 197 -13.01 -30.21 26.15
C ASP A 197 -11.64 -29.72 26.67
N GLY A 198 -11.54 -28.41 26.95
CA GLY A 198 -10.31 -27.82 27.51
C GLY A 198 -9.11 -27.77 26.56
N ARG A 199 -9.27 -28.07 25.26
CA ARG A 199 -8.22 -27.91 24.24
C ARG A 199 -8.67 -26.99 23.11
N CYS A 200 -7.88 -25.96 22.84
CA CYS A 200 -8.06 -25.12 21.66
C CYS A 200 -7.50 -25.89 20.44
N THR A 201 -8.36 -26.27 19.49
CA THR A 201 -7.93 -27.02 18.30
C THR A 201 -8.57 -26.51 17.01
N LYS A 202 -7.79 -26.57 15.93
CA LYS A 202 -8.25 -26.89 14.58
C LYS A 202 -7.32 -27.97 14.01
N SER A 203 -7.88 -29.09 13.57
CA SER A 203 -7.36 -30.12 12.66
C SER A 203 -8.20 -30.05 11.36
N GLY A 204 -7.84 -30.46 10.15
CA GLY A 204 -6.69 -31.14 9.56
C GLY A 204 -7.16 -31.76 8.22
N GLU A 205 -6.38 -31.56 7.15
CA GLU A 205 -6.23 -32.31 5.87
C GLU A 205 -7.44 -32.76 5.01
N GLU A 206 -7.54 -32.21 3.78
CA GLU A 206 -7.47 -33.00 2.53
C GLU A 206 -7.23 -32.12 1.28
N ALA A 207 -6.93 -32.77 0.16
CA ALA A 207 -6.12 -32.32 -0.99
C ALA A 207 -6.59 -31.11 -1.82
N VAL A 208 -5.59 -30.53 -2.51
CA VAL A 208 -5.65 -29.40 -3.44
C VAL A 208 -6.80 -29.52 -4.46
N LYS A 209 -7.76 -28.60 -4.35
CA LYS A 209 -8.47 -28.01 -5.48
C LYS A 209 -8.33 -26.49 -5.39
N VAL A 210 -7.72 -25.89 -6.42
CA VAL A 210 -7.83 -24.44 -6.63
C VAL A 210 -9.22 -24.20 -7.18
N GLU A 211 -10.20 -24.07 -6.29
CA GLU A 211 -11.47 -23.47 -6.66
C GLU A 211 -11.27 -21.96 -6.83
N HIS A 212 -11.79 -21.44 -7.92
CA HIS A 212 -11.89 -20.00 -8.14
C HIS A 212 -12.85 -19.46 -7.08
N ASP A 213 -12.31 -19.05 -5.93
CA ASP A 213 -13.06 -18.23 -4.98
C ASP A 213 -13.39 -16.91 -5.69
N SER A 214 -14.56 -16.85 -6.30
CA SER A 214 -15.21 -15.63 -6.74
C SER A 214 -15.62 -14.86 -5.50
N VAL A 215 -14.65 -14.24 -4.83
CA VAL A 215 -14.90 -13.28 -3.76
C VAL A 215 -15.64 -12.11 -4.39
N ASP A 216 -16.89 -11.88 -3.98
CA ASP A 216 -17.67 -10.73 -4.40
C ASP A 216 -16.91 -9.43 -4.05
N PRO A 217 -16.47 -8.66 -5.06
CA PRO A 217 -15.76 -7.40 -4.88
C PRO A 217 -16.42 -6.40 -3.95
N SER A 218 -17.75 -6.47 -3.80
CA SER A 218 -18.54 -5.53 -2.99
C SER A 218 -18.39 -5.75 -1.48
N THR A 219 -17.80 -6.88 -1.05
CA THR A 219 -17.69 -7.28 0.36
C THR A 219 -16.38 -6.87 1.06
N LEU A 220 -15.38 -6.34 0.34
CA LEU A 220 -14.09 -5.90 0.90
C LEU A 220 -14.18 -4.51 1.57
N THR A 221 -15.20 -4.29 2.39
CA THR A 221 -15.36 -3.08 3.20
C THR A 221 -14.68 -3.29 4.55
N GLY A 222 -13.43 -2.85 4.69
CA GLY A 222 -12.71 -2.93 5.95
C GLY A 222 -11.21 -2.73 5.81
N VAL A 223 -10.56 -2.40 6.93
CA VAL A 223 -9.11 -2.36 7.07
C VAL A 223 -8.66 -3.73 7.58
N TYR A 224 -7.85 -4.45 6.81
CA TYR A 224 -7.43 -5.81 7.16
C TYR A 224 -5.95 -5.89 7.50
N ASN A 225 -5.63 -6.56 8.62
CA ASN A 225 -4.26 -6.88 8.98
C ASN A 225 -3.74 -8.06 8.13
N VAL A 226 -2.47 -7.98 7.72
CA VAL A 226 -1.77 -9.08 7.06
C VAL A 226 -1.12 -9.94 8.14
N ASP A 227 -1.73 -11.08 8.46
CA ASP A 227 -1.09 -12.06 9.34
C ASP A 227 -0.14 -12.96 8.52
N ILE A 228 1.17 -12.79 8.71
CA ILE A 228 2.19 -13.51 7.95
C ILE A 228 2.46 -14.92 8.49
N SER A 229 2.02 -15.24 9.71
CA SER A 229 2.08 -16.61 10.23
C SER A 229 0.78 -17.38 10.03
N ASN A 230 -0.34 -16.70 9.78
CA ASN A 230 -1.59 -17.33 9.38
C ASN A 230 -2.21 -16.63 8.16
N PRO A 231 -1.71 -16.92 6.95
CA PRO A 231 -2.06 -16.18 5.75
C PRO A 231 -3.52 -16.40 5.32
N ASP A 232 -4.29 -15.31 5.15
CA ASP A 232 -5.70 -15.33 4.73
C ASP A 232 -5.84 -15.13 3.21
N ASN A 233 -6.06 -16.23 2.48
CA ASN A 233 -6.18 -16.25 1.01
C ASN A 233 -7.43 -15.51 0.48
N SER A 234 -8.43 -15.24 1.33
CA SER A 234 -9.62 -14.46 0.94
C SER A 234 -9.31 -12.97 0.81
N LYS A 235 -8.31 -12.47 1.55
CA LYS A 235 -7.93 -11.05 1.61
C LYS A 235 -6.62 -10.74 0.88
N PHE A 236 -5.76 -11.74 0.77
CA PHE A 236 -4.44 -11.62 0.19
C PHE A 236 -4.22 -12.67 -0.89
N VAL A 237 -3.27 -12.40 -1.77
CA VAL A 237 -2.79 -13.33 -2.80
C VAL A 237 -1.35 -13.66 -2.44
N PHE A 238 -1.05 -14.95 -2.34
CA PHE A 238 0.28 -15.44 -2.00
C PHE A 238 0.89 -16.12 -3.22
N VAL A 239 2.14 -15.78 -3.52
CA VAL A 239 2.91 -16.40 -4.59
C VAL A 239 4.25 -16.87 -4.03
N ASP A 240 4.39 -18.20 -3.93
CA ASP A 240 5.59 -18.83 -3.40
C ASP A 240 6.74 -18.79 -4.42
N CYS A 241 7.83 -18.16 -4.03
CA CYS A 241 9.09 -18.05 -4.74
C CYS A 241 10.18 -18.71 -3.90
N SER A 242 10.79 -19.80 -4.38
CA SER A 242 11.83 -20.51 -3.62
C SER A 242 13.23 -20.31 -4.21
N VAL A 243 14.23 -20.42 -3.35
CA VAL A 243 15.67 -20.34 -3.68
C VAL A 243 16.37 -21.40 -2.85
N GLY A 244 16.80 -22.49 -3.47
CA GLY A 244 17.21 -23.68 -2.72
C GLY A 244 16.09 -24.11 -1.76
N ASN A 245 16.41 -24.20 -0.47
CA ASN A 245 15.46 -24.57 0.58
C ASN A 245 14.79 -23.38 1.27
N VAL A 246 15.07 -22.15 0.84
CA VAL A 246 14.47 -20.96 1.43
C VAL A 246 13.19 -20.60 0.70
N VAL A 247 12.10 -20.57 1.47
CA VAL A 247 10.77 -20.19 1.00
C VAL A 247 10.60 -18.68 1.15
N ILE A 248 10.32 -18.01 0.05
CA ILE A 248 9.98 -16.59 0.02
C ILE A 248 8.56 -16.46 -0.52
N LYS A 249 7.63 -15.93 0.28
CA LYS A 249 6.27 -15.66 -0.17
C LYS A 249 6.12 -14.21 -0.54
N GLN A 250 5.70 -13.95 -1.78
CA GLN A 250 5.23 -12.64 -2.19
C GLN A 250 3.74 -12.52 -1.89
N VAL A 251 3.37 -11.53 -1.09
CA VAL A 251 2.02 -11.28 -0.60
C VAL A 251 1.48 -10.02 -1.25
N PHE A 252 0.45 -10.16 -2.05
CA PHE A 252 -0.25 -9.05 -2.67
C PHE A 252 -1.60 -8.82 -2.00
N PRO A 253 -1.95 -7.59 -1.65
CA PRO A 253 -3.26 -7.30 -1.11
C PRO A 253 -4.32 -7.31 -2.21
N ARG A 254 -5.52 -7.83 -1.89
CA ARG A 254 -6.70 -7.74 -2.78
C ARG A 254 -7.45 -6.41 -2.65
N SER A 255 -7.11 -5.58 -1.65
CA SER A 255 -7.70 -4.26 -1.39
C SER A 255 -6.64 -3.19 -1.12
N THR A 256 -7.01 -1.92 -1.29
CA THR A 256 -6.19 -0.77 -0.90
C THR A 256 -6.32 -0.41 0.59
N ALA A 257 -7.34 -0.92 1.29
CA ALA A 257 -7.60 -0.65 2.70
C ALA A 257 -6.93 -1.72 3.58
N LEU A 258 -5.70 -1.46 4.02
CA LEU A 258 -4.89 -2.39 4.81
C LEU A 258 -4.56 -1.80 6.18
N GLY A 259 -4.53 -2.67 7.18
CA GLY A 259 -4.19 -2.36 8.57
C GLY A 259 -2.71 -2.54 8.85
N GLU A 260 -2.37 -3.44 9.75
CA GLU A 260 -0.99 -3.72 10.16
C GLU A 260 -0.48 -5.03 9.57
N ILE A 261 0.85 -5.20 9.51
CA ILE A 261 1.45 -6.53 9.39
C ILE A 261 1.61 -7.08 10.79
N ILE A 262 1.11 -8.30 10.99
CA ILE A 262 1.18 -9.00 12.25
C ILE A 262 1.78 -10.40 12.03
N ASP A 263 2.44 -10.91 13.06
CA ASP A 263 2.88 -12.31 13.18
C ASP A 263 2.05 -12.89 14.34
N GLY A 264 0.89 -13.46 13.99
CA GLY A 264 -0.13 -13.86 14.94
C GLY A 264 -0.64 -12.67 15.74
N LYS A 265 -0.30 -12.62 17.04
CA LYS A 265 -0.68 -11.51 17.93
C LYS A 265 0.35 -10.38 18.00
N ARG A 266 1.54 -10.56 17.39
CA ARG A 266 2.62 -9.58 17.49
C ARG A 266 2.55 -8.62 16.31
N LYS A 267 2.46 -7.33 16.60
CA LYS A 267 2.63 -6.30 15.59
C LYS A 267 4.04 -6.36 15.01
N VAL A 268 4.14 -6.46 13.69
CA VAL A 268 5.40 -6.38 12.96
C VAL A 268 5.64 -4.92 12.56
N PHE A 269 4.71 -4.31 11.83
CA PHE A 269 4.82 -2.91 11.38
C PHE A 269 3.47 -2.35 10.89
N ASP A 270 3.33 -1.03 10.92
CA ASP A 270 2.16 -0.30 10.40
C ASP A 270 2.18 -0.19 8.87
N ILE A 271 1.07 -0.52 8.20
CA ILE A 271 0.99 -0.34 6.74
C ILE A 271 0.33 0.99 6.40
N ALA A 272 1.00 1.78 5.56
CA ALA A 272 0.35 2.81 4.74
C ALA A 272 0.33 2.31 3.28
N GLY A 273 -0.84 1.96 2.74
CA GLY A 273 -1.01 1.63 1.31
C GLY A 273 0.00 0.62 0.74
N SER A 274 0.04 -0.61 1.27
CA SER A 274 0.95 -1.65 0.78
C SER A 274 0.65 -2.07 -0.65
N LEU A 275 1.72 -2.26 -1.42
CA LEU A 275 1.69 -2.77 -2.79
C LEU A 275 2.14 -4.24 -2.86
N LEU A 276 3.03 -4.65 -1.96
CA LEU A 276 3.65 -5.97 -1.92
C LEU A 276 4.34 -6.16 -0.55
N CYS A 277 4.14 -7.30 0.10
CA CYS A 277 5.00 -7.75 1.20
C CYS A 277 5.76 -9.00 0.77
N LEU A 278 7.07 -9.04 1.01
CA LEU A 278 7.88 -10.23 0.85
C LEU A 278 8.16 -10.81 2.21
N VAL A 279 7.83 -12.08 2.42
CA VAL A 279 8.07 -12.79 3.67
C VAL A 279 9.06 -13.90 3.41
N HIS A 280 10.17 -13.89 4.14
CA HIS A 280 11.19 -14.91 4.13
C HIS A 280 10.93 -15.86 5.30
N TYR A 281 10.83 -17.14 5.01
CA TYR A 281 10.61 -18.17 6.01
C TYR A 281 11.89 -18.96 6.27
N LYS A 282 12.09 -19.33 7.54
CA LYS A 282 13.11 -20.28 7.98
C LYS A 282 12.38 -21.52 8.50
N GLY A 283 12.34 -22.58 7.70
CA GLY A 283 11.35 -23.64 7.90
C GLY A 283 9.94 -23.08 7.68
N ASP A 284 9.02 -23.32 8.62
CA ASP A 284 7.63 -22.84 8.56
C ASP A 284 7.41 -21.49 9.26
N GLU A 285 8.46 -20.90 9.86
CA GLU A 285 8.34 -19.64 10.60
C GLU A 285 8.80 -18.42 9.80
N PRO A 286 8.05 -17.29 9.85
CA PRO A 286 8.48 -16.05 9.24
C PRO A 286 9.68 -15.48 10.01
N ALA A 287 10.79 -15.23 9.30
CA ALA A 287 12.04 -14.76 9.89
C ALA A 287 12.38 -13.32 9.51
N LYS A 288 12.01 -12.89 8.30
CA LYS A 288 12.25 -11.54 7.79
C LYS A 288 11.14 -11.12 6.86
N THR A 289 10.79 -9.85 6.89
CA THR A 289 9.84 -9.26 5.94
C THR A 289 10.46 -8.06 5.25
N ARG A 290 10.07 -7.84 4.00
CA ARG A 290 10.29 -6.60 3.29
C ARG A 290 8.95 -6.13 2.74
N THR A 291 8.44 -5.06 3.30
CA THR A 291 7.15 -4.50 2.92
C THR A 291 7.37 -3.31 2.02
N ILE A 292 6.67 -3.27 0.89
CA ILE A 292 6.67 -2.17 -0.06
C ILE A 292 5.34 -1.46 0.06
N GLY A 293 5.38 -0.24 0.57
CA GLY A 293 4.23 0.67 0.64
C GLY A 293 4.43 1.89 -0.24
N LEU A 294 3.39 2.67 -0.37
CA LEU A 294 3.50 4.03 -0.88
C LEU A 294 3.56 4.99 0.29
N ASN A 295 4.48 5.94 0.24
CA ASN A 295 4.41 7.06 1.16
C ASN A 295 3.30 8.04 0.74
N ALA A 296 3.09 9.11 1.51
CA ALA A 296 2.14 10.20 1.21
C ALA A 296 2.30 10.84 -0.18
N PHE A 297 3.37 10.49 -0.87
CA PHE A 297 3.87 11.08 -2.09
C PHE A 297 3.77 10.11 -3.28
N GLU A 298 3.09 8.98 -3.09
CA GLU A 298 3.02 7.84 -4.03
C GLU A 298 4.39 7.30 -4.46
N ASN A 299 5.45 7.63 -3.73
CA ASN A 299 6.76 7.04 -3.94
C ASN A 299 6.82 5.70 -3.18
N PRO A 300 7.30 4.63 -3.84
CA PRO A 300 7.48 3.37 -3.16
C PRO A 300 8.54 3.51 -2.07
N VAL A 301 8.17 3.16 -0.86
CA VAL A 301 9.07 3.01 0.28
C VAL A 301 9.06 1.55 0.69
N SER A 302 10.22 1.08 1.16
CA SER A 302 10.29 -0.26 1.77
C SER A 302 10.79 -0.21 3.18
N VAL A 303 10.20 -1.05 4.02
CA VAL A 303 10.66 -1.33 5.38
C VAL A 303 11.03 -2.80 5.45
N THR A 304 12.25 -3.08 5.91
CA THR A 304 12.67 -4.45 6.23
C THR A 304 12.56 -4.65 7.73
N MET A 305 11.85 -5.70 8.14
CA MET A 305 11.77 -6.13 9.54
C MET A 305 12.39 -7.52 9.68
N GLU A 306 13.07 -7.77 10.79
CA GLU A 306 13.73 -9.03 11.10
C GLU A 306 13.28 -9.53 12.46
N LYS A 307 13.00 -10.83 12.55
CA LYS A 307 12.55 -11.49 13.77
C LYS A 307 13.77 -11.92 14.57
N MET A 308 13.95 -11.32 15.74
CA MET A 308 14.98 -11.69 16.71
C MET A 308 14.69 -13.09 17.28
N ALA A 309 15.70 -13.73 17.89
CA ALA A 309 15.51 -15.01 18.59
C ALA A 309 14.45 -14.95 19.71
N SER A 310 14.21 -13.77 20.31
CA SER A 310 13.12 -13.52 21.26
C SER A 310 11.72 -13.49 20.62
N GLY A 311 11.64 -13.60 19.30
CA GLY A 311 10.46 -13.42 18.46
C GLY A 311 10.02 -11.95 18.33
N LYS A 312 10.79 -10.97 18.82
CA LYS A 312 10.52 -9.54 18.63
C LYS A 312 10.93 -9.13 17.21
N TRP A 313 10.11 -8.34 16.55
CA TRP A 313 10.42 -7.76 15.24
C TRP A 313 11.15 -6.42 15.40
N VAL A 314 12.24 -6.24 14.65
CA VAL A 314 13.04 -5.01 14.64
C VAL A 314 13.36 -4.57 13.21
N SER A 315 13.52 -3.28 12.99
CA SER A 315 13.93 -2.77 11.67
C SER A 315 15.34 -3.23 11.33
N SER A 316 15.52 -3.73 10.11
CA SER A 316 16.82 -4.20 9.60
C SER A 316 17.30 -3.32 8.45
N GLY A 317 18.61 -3.10 8.40
CA GLY A 317 19.27 -2.42 7.27
C GLY A 317 19.45 -3.32 6.05
N ALA A 318 19.02 -4.58 6.14
CA ALA A 318 19.29 -5.59 5.13
C ALA A 318 18.66 -5.25 3.78
N LYS A 319 19.46 -5.43 2.71
CA LYS A 319 19.05 -5.20 1.33
C LYS A 319 18.16 -6.34 0.81
N TYR A 320 17.46 -6.08 -0.28
CA TYR A 320 16.75 -7.14 -0.99
C TYR A 320 17.78 -8.10 -1.56
N GLY A 321 17.61 -9.41 -1.34
CA GLY A 321 18.64 -10.39 -1.64
C GLY A 321 19.30 -10.98 -0.39
N GLU A 322 19.26 -10.25 0.73
CA GLU A 322 19.94 -10.67 1.96
C GLU A 322 19.04 -11.55 2.82
N LEU A 323 19.31 -12.86 2.80
CA LEU A 323 18.61 -13.82 3.64
C LEU A 323 19.03 -13.66 5.12
N PRO A 324 18.13 -13.93 6.09
CA PRO A 324 18.42 -13.77 7.52
C PRO A 324 19.57 -14.65 8.03
N ASP A 325 19.83 -15.76 7.34
CA ASP A 325 20.78 -16.80 7.71
C ASP A 325 22.00 -16.86 6.76
N GLY A 326 22.15 -15.86 5.87
CA GLY A 326 23.27 -15.81 4.93
C GLY A 326 23.24 -16.88 3.83
N THR A 327 22.16 -17.65 3.69
CA THR A 327 22.02 -18.72 2.69
C THR A 327 21.76 -18.21 1.26
N ALA A 328 21.92 -16.90 1.03
CA ALA A 328 21.65 -16.32 -0.28
C ALA A 328 22.53 -17.03 -1.31
N LEU A 329 21.90 -17.66 -2.31
CA LEU A 329 22.66 -18.21 -3.43
C LEU A 329 23.35 -17.03 -4.15
N ASP A 330 24.68 -17.08 -4.21
CA ASP A 330 25.55 -16.05 -4.80
C ASP A 330 25.30 -15.79 -6.30
N SER A 331 24.44 -16.57 -6.96
CA SER A 331 24.20 -16.44 -8.39
C SER A 331 22.77 -15.98 -8.67
N GLU A 332 22.56 -14.66 -8.67
CA GLU A 332 21.50 -14.12 -9.51
C GLU A 332 21.76 -14.54 -10.98
N SER A 333 20.72 -14.94 -11.70
CA SER A 333 20.82 -15.27 -13.13
C SER A 333 21.46 -14.09 -13.87
N THR A 334 22.64 -14.30 -14.43
CA THR A 334 23.35 -13.26 -15.20
C THR A 334 22.63 -12.90 -16.51
N HIS A 335 21.73 -13.77 -16.97
CA HIS A 335 20.99 -13.57 -18.20
C HIS A 335 19.61 -12.96 -17.91
N PRO A 336 19.29 -11.81 -18.51
CA PRO A 336 17.96 -11.23 -18.38
C PRO A 336 16.92 -12.03 -19.15
N PHE A 337 15.65 -11.92 -18.75
CA PHE A 337 14.53 -12.54 -19.47
C PHE A 337 13.31 -11.62 -19.57
N SER A 338 12.41 -11.94 -20.49
CA SER A 338 11.14 -11.23 -20.67
C SER A 338 9.98 -11.95 -19.97
N ILE A 339 9.13 -11.21 -19.26
CA ILE A 339 7.84 -11.68 -18.76
C ILE A 339 6.82 -11.54 -19.87
N ASP A 340 6.23 -12.65 -20.33
CA ASP A 340 5.13 -12.64 -21.30
C ASP A 340 3.79 -12.69 -20.57
N ILE A 341 3.10 -11.55 -20.48
CA ILE A 341 1.86 -11.40 -19.72
C ILE A 341 0.65 -12.02 -20.43
N SER A 342 0.79 -12.48 -21.68
CA SER A 342 -0.25 -13.26 -22.36
C SER A 342 -0.38 -14.68 -21.78
N LYS A 343 0.68 -15.16 -21.10
CA LYS A 343 0.73 -16.48 -20.46
C LYS A 343 0.31 -16.38 -18.99
N LYS A 344 -0.11 -17.50 -18.42
CA LYS A 344 -0.45 -17.61 -16.98
C LYS A 344 0.79 -17.93 -16.13
N GLU A 345 1.82 -18.53 -16.70
CA GLU A 345 3.05 -18.85 -15.99
C GLU A 345 4.24 -18.91 -16.93
N GLY A 346 5.45 -18.94 -16.36
CA GLY A 346 6.68 -19.15 -17.10
C GLY A 346 7.76 -19.80 -16.24
N GLN A 347 8.89 -20.11 -16.87
CA GLN A 347 9.98 -20.80 -16.18
C GLN A 347 10.52 -20.01 -14.97
N ASN A 348 10.64 -18.69 -15.10
CA ASN A 348 11.33 -17.82 -14.14
C ASN A 348 10.39 -16.86 -13.39
N TRP A 349 9.08 -17.06 -13.50
CA TRP A 349 8.06 -16.26 -12.83
C TRP A 349 6.80 -17.10 -12.59
N LYS A 350 6.01 -16.73 -11.58
CA LYS A 350 4.71 -17.33 -11.29
C LYS A 350 3.64 -16.27 -11.34
N SER A 351 2.39 -16.66 -11.57
CA SER A 351 1.28 -15.76 -11.36
C SER A 351 0.06 -16.41 -10.76
N VAL A 352 -0.78 -15.56 -10.15
CA VAL A 352 -2.08 -15.92 -9.63
C VAL A 352 -3.09 -14.88 -10.12
N ASP A 353 -4.22 -15.37 -10.61
CA ASP A 353 -5.36 -14.55 -11.00
C ASP A 353 -6.28 -14.36 -9.80
N SER A 354 -6.69 -13.12 -9.56
CA SER A 354 -7.50 -12.75 -8.40
C SER A 354 -8.16 -11.38 -8.67
N THR A 355 -8.72 -10.74 -7.66
CA THR A 355 -9.26 -9.39 -7.73
C THR A 355 -8.34 -8.42 -6.98
N PHE A 356 -8.13 -7.24 -7.57
CA PHE A 356 -7.52 -6.12 -6.89
C PHE A 356 -8.50 -4.97 -6.90
N ASN A 357 -8.96 -4.56 -5.72
CA ASN A 357 -9.93 -3.47 -5.58
C ASN A 357 -11.19 -3.73 -6.44
N GLY A 358 -11.59 -5.00 -6.59
CA GLY A 358 -12.72 -5.43 -7.42
C GLY A 358 -12.46 -5.54 -8.92
N ILE A 359 -11.24 -5.30 -9.38
CA ILE A 359 -10.86 -5.48 -10.78
C ILE A 359 -10.18 -6.85 -10.93
N PRO A 360 -10.61 -7.72 -11.87
CA PRO A 360 -9.89 -8.95 -12.21
C PRO A 360 -8.43 -8.62 -12.57
N THR A 361 -7.49 -9.19 -11.82
CA THR A 361 -6.08 -8.84 -11.83
C THR A 361 -5.20 -10.07 -11.81
N ARG A 362 -4.22 -10.12 -12.72
CA ARG A 362 -3.13 -11.10 -12.67
C ARG A 362 -1.97 -10.54 -11.87
N PHE A 363 -1.58 -11.24 -10.81
CA PHE A 363 -0.45 -10.90 -9.96
C PHE A 363 0.75 -11.76 -10.37
N ILE A 364 1.75 -11.15 -10.99
CA ILE A 364 2.95 -11.80 -11.48
C ILE A 364 4.11 -11.52 -10.52
N ALA A 365 4.73 -12.59 -10.04
CA ALA A 365 5.92 -12.55 -9.20
C ALA A 365 7.11 -13.15 -9.96
N VAL A 366 8.20 -12.40 -10.07
CA VAL A 366 9.46 -12.93 -10.58
C VAL A 366 10.07 -13.85 -9.53
N LYS A 367 10.48 -15.05 -9.94
CA LYS A 367 11.16 -15.98 -9.04
C LYS A 367 12.44 -15.31 -8.56
N TYR A 368 12.73 -15.46 -7.29
CA TYR A 368 13.90 -14.83 -6.70
C TYR A 368 15.18 -15.31 -7.39
N GLY A 369 16.16 -14.41 -7.51
CA GLY A 369 17.41 -14.66 -8.21
C GLY A 369 17.32 -14.52 -9.73
N TYR A 370 16.13 -14.37 -10.31
CA TYR A 370 15.99 -14.15 -11.76
C TYR A 370 15.85 -12.68 -12.12
N ASN A 371 16.53 -12.28 -13.20
CA ASN A 371 16.65 -10.90 -13.62
C ASN A 371 15.69 -10.58 -14.78
N ALA A 372 14.40 -10.40 -14.48
CA ALA A 372 13.46 -9.91 -15.48
C ALA A 372 13.76 -8.45 -15.85
N ASN A 373 13.84 -8.13 -17.15
CA ASN A 373 14.07 -6.76 -17.63
C ASN A 373 13.08 -6.30 -18.70
N GLU A 374 12.27 -7.20 -19.24
CA GLU A 374 11.30 -6.93 -20.30
C GLU A 374 9.92 -7.45 -19.92
N ILE A 375 8.89 -6.79 -20.42
CA ILE A 375 7.49 -7.24 -20.38
C ILE A 375 6.97 -7.24 -21.81
N LYS A 376 6.38 -8.36 -22.21
CA LYS A 376 5.80 -8.59 -23.54
C LYS A 376 4.36 -9.07 -23.42
N PHE A 377 3.55 -8.83 -24.44
CA PHE A 377 2.27 -9.49 -24.64
C PHE A 377 2.35 -10.24 -25.97
N GLY A 378 2.55 -11.56 -25.90
CA GLY A 378 2.96 -12.34 -27.06
C GLY A 378 4.26 -11.77 -27.65
N ASP A 379 4.25 -11.45 -28.94
CA ASP A 379 5.42 -10.88 -29.64
C ASP A 379 5.59 -9.37 -29.44
N THR A 380 4.61 -8.70 -28.82
CA THR A 380 4.65 -7.24 -28.64
C THR A 380 5.45 -6.87 -27.40
N LEU A 381 6.54 -6.12 -27.57
CA LEU A 381 7.27 -5.51 -26.45
C LEU A 381 6.45 -4.36 -25.85
N ILE A 382 6.10 -4.48 -24.57
CA ILE A 382 5.40 -3.45 -23.81
C ILE A 382 6.38 -2.56 -23.07
N TYR A 383 7.35 -3.18 -22.41
CA TYR A 383 8.27 -2.49 -21.52
C TYR A 383 9.64 -3.13 -21.53
N LYS A 384 10.68 -2.29 -21.47
CA LYS A 384 12.07 -2.70 -21.28
C LYS A 384 12.75 -1.73 -20.32
N ILE A 385 13.47 -2.27 -19.33
CA ILE A 385 14.35 -1.46 -18.50
C ILE A 385 15.47 -0.90 -19.38
N LYS A 386 15.71 0.42 -19.30
CA LYS A 386 16.78 1.08 -20.05
C LYS A 386 18.12 0.44 -19.73
N ASP A 387 18.95 0.22 -20.75
CA ASP A 387 20.26 -0.44 -20.60
C ASP A 387 21.14 0.20 -19.52
N LYS A 388 21.11 1.53 -19.40
CA LYS A 388 21.80 2.24 -18.32
C LYS A 388 21.31 1.82 -16.93
N ASP A 389 20.01 1.78 -16.72
CA ASP A 389 19.43 1.39 -15.43
C ASP A 389 19.67 -0.12 -15.17
N TYR A 390 19.62 -0.97 -16.20
CA TYR A 390 19.87 -2.40 -16.07
C TYR A 390 21.35 -2.71 -15.79
N ASN A 391 22.29 -2.16 -16.57
CA ASN A 391 23.70 -2.51 -16.50
C ASN A 391 24.42 -1.84 -15.33
N GLU A 392 24.20 -0.53 -15.13
CA GLU A 392 24.92 0.25 -14.11
C GLU A 392 24.28 0.13 -12.73
N LYS A 393 22.95 0.23 -12.64
CA LYS A 393 22.20 0.18 -11.37
C LYS A 393 21.71 -1.22 -11.02
N LYS A 394 21.91 -2.20 -11.91
CA LYS A 394 21.42 -3.58 -11.75
C LYS A 394 19.92 -3.62 -11.49
N GLU A 395 19.15 -2.78 -12.19
CA GLU A 395 17.70 -2.75 -12.03
C GLU A 395 17.02 -3.93 -12.70
N ARG A 396 16.06 -4.53 -11.99
CA ARG A 396 15.24 -5.65 -12.46
C ARG A 396 13.78 -5.47 -12.07
N ILE A 397 12.90 -6.18 -12.76
CA ILE A 397 11.48 -6.27 -12.44
C ILE A 397 11.31 -7.28 -11.31
N LEU A 398 10.62 -6.87 -10.25
CA LEU A 398 10.30 -7.70 -9.09
C LEU A 398 8.92 -8.35 -9.25
N SER A 399 7.93 -7.55 -9.62
CA SER A 399 6.55 -8.00 -9.81
C SER A 399 5.79 -7.11 -10.78
N VAL A 400 4.73 -7.67 -11.36
CA VAL A 400 3.83 -6.98 -12.29
C VAL A 400 2.40 -7.29 -11.88
N ARG A 401 1.53 -6.29 -11.77
CA ARG A 401 0.08 -6.49 -11.76
C ARG A 401 -0.51 -6.07 -13.09
N VAL A 402 -1.37 -6.92 -13.63
CA VAL A 402 -1.99 -6.75 -14.96
C VAL A 402 -3.48 -6.54 -14.79
N HIS A 403 -4.00 -5.43 -15.32
CA HIS A 403 -5.41 -5.05 -15.19
C HIS A 403 -6.04 -4.63 -16.53
N PRO A 404 -7.31 -5.02 -16.78
CA PRO A 404 -7.93 -6.27 -16.32
C PRO A 404 -7.23 -7.48 -16.94
N ILE A 405 -7.47 -8.69 -16.42
CA ILE A 405 -6.84 -9.93 -16.90
C ILE A 405 -7.13 -10.17 -18.39
N ASP A 406 -8.40 -10.13 -18.80
CA ASP A 406 -8.83 -10.59 -20.13
C ASP A 406 -8.45 -9.61 -21.25
N LYS A 407 -8.39 -8.32 -20.92
CA LYS A 407 -8.01 -7.26 -21.85
C LYS A 407 -7.07 -6.28 -21.17
N PRO A 408 -5.78 -6.61 -21.03
CA PRO A 408 -4.83 -5.76 -20.32
C PRO A 408 -4.77 -4.35 -20.90
N THR A 409 -4.99 -3.34 -20.05
CA THR A 409 -4.92 -1.91 -20.40
C THR A 409 -4.11 -1.08 -19.41
N LEU A 410 -3.75 -1.67 -18.27
CA LEU A 410 -2.96 -1.06 -17.22
C LEU A 410 -2.01 -2.10 -16.60
N LEU A 411 -0.72 -1.77 -16.56
CA LEU A 411 0.29 -2.53 -15.82
C LEU A 411 0.81 -1.71 -14.65
N HIS A 412 0.99 -2.36 -13.51
CA HIS A 412 1.74 -1.86 -12.36
C HIS A 412 3.02 -2.66 -12.21
N VAL A 413 4.15 -2.04 -12.50
CA VAL A 413 5.48 -2.67 -12.55
C VAL A 413 6.30 -2.20 -11.36
N ILE A 414 6.70 -3.12 -10.48
CA ILE A 414 7.63 -2.84 -9.39
C ILE A 414 9.03 -3.25 -9.85
N ARG A 415 9.96 -2.29 -9.79
CA ARG A 415 11.39 -2.45 -10.06
C ARG A 415 12.19 -2.36 -8.78
N ILE A 416 13.32 -3.04 -8.77
CA ILE A 416 14.32 -2.96 -7.70
C ILE A 416 15.72 -2.92 -8.28
N ASN A 417 16.63 -2.23 -7.60
CA ASN A 417 18.04 -2.14 -7.97
C ASN A 417 18.93 -2.95 -7.00
N ALA A 418 20.24 -3.05 -7.27
CA ALA A 418 21.18 -3.79 -6.40
C ALA A 418 21.26 -3.24 -4.97
N GLU A 419 20.97 -1.96 -4.76
CA GLU A 419 20.91 -1.37 -3.41
C GLU A 419 19.58 -1.64 -2.68
N GLY A 420 18.64 -2.35 -3.32
CA GLY A 420 17.32 -2.62 -2.77
C GLY A 420 16.35 -1.42 -2.84
N LYS A 421 16.71 -0.38 -3.61
CA LYS A 421 15.86 0.78 -3.87
C LYS A 421 14.80 0.43 -4.91
N LEU A 422 13.56 0.80 -4.59
CA LEU A 422 12.40 0.47 -5.41
C LEU A 422 12.01 1.61 -6.33
N LYS A 423 11.42 1.24 -7.46
CA LYS A 423 10.72 2.15 -8.36
C LYS A 423 9.43 1.51 -8.82
N VAL A 424 8.38 2.30 -8.89
CA VAL A 424 7.11 1.88 -9.46
C VAL A 424 6.93 2.57 -10.81
N ARG A 425 6.43 1.83 -11.77
CA ARG A 425 6.09 2.30 -13.11
C ARG A 425 4.72 1.80 -13.51
N TYR A 426 3.97 2.66 -14.17
CA TYR A 426 2.66 2.33 -14.69
C TYR A 426 2.69 2.41 -16.20
N HIS A 427 2.17 1.41 -16.88
CA HIS A 427 2.04 1.43 -18.34
C HIS A 427 0.59 1.27 -18.71
N THR A 428 0.15 1.99 -19.73
CA THR A 428 -1.24 1.95 -20.19
C THR A 428 -1.31 2.01 -21.70
N ILE A 429 -2.47 1.67 -22.25
CA ILE A 429 -2.70 1.65 -23.68
C ILE A 429 -3.44 2.92 -24.13
N ASN A 430 -2.99 3.55 -25.20
CA ASN A 430 -3.68 4.71 -25.78
C ASN A 430 -4.84 4.25 -26.69
N LYS A 431 -5.61 5.21 -27.23
CA LYS A 431 -6.74 4.92 -28.14
C LYS A 431 -6.35 4.18 -29.42
N LYS A 432 -5.07 4.23 -29.81
CA LYS A 432 -4.50 3.53 -30.98
C LYS A 432 -3.99 2.14 -30.65
N GLY A 433 -4.16 1.66 -29.41
CA GLY A 433 -3.66 0.35 -29.00
C GLY A 433 -2.17 0.32 -28.63
N GLN A 434 -1.51 1.47 -28.48
CA GLN A 434 -0.07 1.53 -28.19
C GLN A 434 0.17 1.72 -26.69
N TRP A 435 1.10 0.93 -26.15
CA TRP A 435 1.53 1.03 -24.76
C TRP A 435 2.46 2.22 -24.53
N TYR A 436 2.27 2.92 -23.41
CA TYR A 436 3.12 4.03 -22.99
C TYR A 436 3.20 4.12 -21.46
N GLU A 437 4.27 4.71 -20.94
CA GLU A 437 4.44 4.99 -19.51
C GLU A 437 3.45 6.08 -19.08
N ALA A 438 2.61 5.76 -18.10
CA ALA A 438 1.60 6.66 -17.59
C ALA A 438 2.15 7.52 -16.44
N LEU A 439 1.93 8.83 -16.56
CA LEU A 439 2.31 9.84 -15.57
C LEU A 439 1.21 10.04 -14.49
N GLN A 440 -0.03 9.67 -14.74
CA GLN A 440 -1.09 9.82 -13.73
C GLN A 440 -0.98 8.77 -12.62
N ALA A 441 -1.40 9.16 -11.42
CA ALA A 441 -1.53 8.27 -10.26
C ALA A 441 -2.27 6.97 -10.61
N TYR A 442 -1.77 5.86 -10.10
CA TYR A 442 -2.32 4.53 -10.39
C TYR A 442 -3.69 4.31 -9.73
N SER A 443 -3.89 4.86 -8.55
CA SER A 443 -5.17 4.92 -7.84
C SER A 443 -6.28 5.49 -8.73
N TYR A 444 -6.05 6.66 -9.32
CA TYR A 444 -6.97 7.31 -10.26
C TYR A 444 -7.34 6.40 -11.45
N ARG A 445 -6.36 5.68 -12.01
CA ARG A 445 -6.59 4.79 -13.16
C ARG A 445 -7.39 3.55 -12.79
N ILE A 446 -7.16 3.01 -11.60
CA ILE A 446 -7.96 1.91 -11.05
C ILE A 446 -9.40 2.38 -10.86
N ASP A 447 -9.63 3.55 -10.26
CA ASP A 447 -10.99 4.07 -10.04
C ASP A 447 -11.72 4.32 -11.36
N LYS A 448 -11.06 4.95 -12.35
CA LYS A 448 -11.61 5.11 -13.70
C LYS A 448 -11.90 3.80 -14.41
N MET A 449 -11.11 2.76 -14.16
CA MET A 449 -11.36 1.43 -14.71
C MET A 449 -12.61 0.81 -14.08
N LYS A 450 -12.79 0.94 -12.77
CA LYS A 450 -14.02 0.47 -12.09
C LYS A 450 -15.27 1.15 -12.63
N GLU A 451 -15.25 2.48 -12.79
CA GLU A 451 -16.37 3.25 -13.34
C GLU A 451 -16.81 2.73 -14.72
N ARG A 452 -15.84 2.35 -15.57
CA ARG A 452 -16.13 1.82 -16.92
C ARG A 452 -16.68 0.41 -16.87
N LEU A 453 -16.13 -0.44 -15.99
CA LEU A 453 -16.60 -1.82 -15.83
C LEU A 453 -18.02 -1.86 -15.27
N SER A 454 -18.39 -0.93 -14.36
CA SER A 454 -19.76 -0.85 -13.85
C SER A 454 -20.76 -0.24 -14.84
N ALA A 455 -20.31 0.65 -15.74
CA ALA A 455 -21.16 1.25 -16.77
C ALA A 455 -21.47 0.30 -17.94
N GLY A 456 -20.62 -0.70 -18.21
CA GLY A 456 -20.82 -1.68 -19.29
C GLY A 456 -21.73 -2.86 -18.93
N THR A 457 -22.22 -2.94 -17.69
CA THR A 457 -23.10 -4.01 -17.18
C THR A 457 -24.58 -3.56 -17.10
N LYS A 458 -24.88 -2.32 -17.51
CA LYS A 458 -26.26 -1.82 -17.71
C LYS A 458 -26.59 -1.85 -19.19
#